data_AF-A0A3N1AZP5-F1
#
_entry.id   AF-A0A3N1AZP5-F1
#
_cell.length_a   1.000
_cell.length_b   1.000
_cell.length_c   1.000
_cell.angle_alpha   90.00
_cell.angle_beta   90.00
_cell.angle_gamma   90.00
#
_symmetry.space_group_name_H-M   'P 1'
#
loop_
_entity.id
_entity.type
_entity.pdbx_description
1 polymer ?
#
loop_
_entity_poly.entity_id
_entity_poly.type
_entity_poly.pdbx_seq_one_letter_code
_entity_poly.pdbx_strand_id
1 'polypeptide(L)'
;MKIKPSANFYVRVRRREWEEEPPASPVYNGMFTVTLNFTVPVAFVPEIASAPPWTDASLPPDLVEPATAEQARLIEALTADYVVTPNGALAGTEEPFLRPTDDGGPDLPTVVFYVTGAEFARYADDLDQLSEVAGDLHSFARIADLREHEVIAFIERRIVPSPMLLPIHLQTLYPSDGRS
;
A
#
# COMPACT_ATOMS: atom_id res chain seq x y z
N MET A 1 22.98 -17.73 12.78
CA MET A 1 21.82 -16.98 12.27
C MET A 1 21.45 -15.93 13.32
N LYS A 2 21.72 -14.65 13.07
CA LYS A 2 21.30 -13.58 13.99
C LYS A 2 19.81 -13.35 13.75
N ILE A 3 18.98 -13.75 14.70
CA ILE A 3 17.55 -13.41 14.73
C ILE A 3 17.50 -11.89 14.87
N LYS A 4 17.19 -11.17 13.79
CA LYS A 4 16.83 -9.76 13.90
C LYS A 4 15.58 -9.71 14.78
N PRO A 5 15.47 -8.80 15.77
CA PRO A 5 14.22 -8.59 16.48
C PRO A 5 13.12 -8.39 15.42
N SER A 6 12.00 -9.11 15.51
CA SER A 6 10.87 -8.78 14.64
C SER A 6 10.45 -7.37 15.00
N ALA A 7 10.52 -6.43 14.06
CA ALA A 7 10.10 -5.08 14.34
C ALA A 7 8.63 -5.09 14.76
N ASN A 8 8.35 -4.59 15.96
CA ASN A 8 7.00 -4.50 16.49
C ASN A 8 6.47 -3.07 16.34
N PHE A 9 6.28 -2.62 15.10
CA PHE A 9 5.84 -1.27 14.79
C PHE A 9 4.32 -1.12 14.82
N TYR A 10 3.84 0.12 14.79
CA TYR A 10 2.42 0.43 14.75
C TYR A 10 1.82 0.22 13.36
N VAL A 11 0.55 -0.17 13.30
CA VAL A 11 -0.21 -0.34 12.07
C VAL A 11 -1.47 0.51 12.14
N ARG A 12 -1.71 1.26 11.08
CA ARG A 12 -2.95 2.00 10.86
C ARG A 12 -3.57 1.57 9.54
N VAL A 13 -4.87 1.33 9.51
CA VAL A 13 -5.61 0.90 8.31
C VAL A 13 -6.73 1.87 8.03
N ARG A 14 -6.78 2.44 6.82
CA ARG A 14 -7.83 3.39 6.42
C ARG A 14 -8.51 2.94 5.14
N ARG A 15 -9.83 3.10 5.09
CA ARG A 15 -10.61 2.99 3.86
C ARG A 15 -10.51 4.31 3.10
N ARG A 16 -10.09 4.27 1.83
CA ARG A 16 -9.95 5.50 1.04
C ARG A 16 -11.29 6.18 0.80
N GLU A 17 -12.38 5.41 0.67
CA GLU A 17 -13.74 5.95 0.55
C GLU A 17 -14.17 6.85 1.72
N TRP A 18 -13.59 6.70 2.92
CA TRP A 18 -13.93 7.54 4.09
C TRP A 18 -13.04 8.78 4.22
N GLU A 19 -11.98 8.88 3.42
CA GLU A 19 -11.10 10.05 3.40
C GLU A 19 -11.57 11.11 2.41
N GLU A 20 -12.49 10.75 1.52
CA GLU A 20 -13.00 11.61 0.46
C GLU A 20 -14.46 11.99 0.77
N GLU A 21 -14.82 13.24 0.48
CA GLU A 21 -16.20 13.71 0.63
C GLU A 21 -17.05 13.28 -0.58
N PRO A 22 -18.37 13.05 -0.40
CA PRO A 22 -19.27 12.91 -1.52
C PRO A 22 -19.21 14.16 -2.45
N PRO A 23 -19.22 13.97 -3.79
CA PRO A 23 -19.58 12.74 -4.50
C PRO A 23 -18.41 11.82 -4.87
N ALA A 24 -17.17 12.12 -4.47
CA ALA A 24 -15.98 11.36 -4.89
C ALA A 24 -15.81 10.03 -4.13
N SER A 25 -16.21 9.97 -2.85
CA SER A 25 -16.13 8.77 -2.00
C SER A 25 -16.42 7.41 -2.68
N PRO A 26 -17.51 7.23 -3.47
CA PRO A 26 -17.85 5.93 -4.06
C PRO A 26 -16.85 5.42 -5.10
N VAL A 27 -16.08 6.29 -5.78
CA VAL A 27 -15.07 5.82 -6.74
C VAL A 27 -13.87 5.19 -6.04
N TYR A 28 -13.71 5.40 -4.73
CA TYR A 28 -12.64 4.85 -3.92
C TYR A 28 -12.97 3.53 -3.20
N ASN A 29 -14.16 2.98 -3.45
CA ASN A 29 -14.61 1.74 -2.80
C ASN A 29 -13.64 0.57 -3.04
N GLY A 30 -13.34 -0.17 -1.97
CA GLY A 30 -12.45 -1.33 -1.96
C GLY A 30 -10.96 -0.98 -1.97
N MET A 31 -10.61 0.30 -1.82
CA MET A 31 -9.23 0.75 -1.65
C MET A 31 -8.91 1.04 -0.19
N PHE A 32 -7.72 0.61 0.23
CA PHE A 32 -7.24 0.78 1.59
C PHE A 32 -5.82 1.30 1.61
N THR A 33 -5.49 2.09 2.63
CA THR A 33 -4.10 2.41 2.96
C THR A 33 -3.75 1.80 4.30
N VAL A 34 -2.70 0.99 4.30
CA VAL A 34 -2.03 0.53 5.52
C VAL A 34 -0.79 1.37 5.75
N THR A 35 -0.74 2.12 6.84
CA THR A 35 0.45 2.89 7.23
C THR A 35 1.22 2.14 8.31
N LEU A 36 2.44 1.69 7.98
CA LEU A 36 3.33 1.01 8.92
C LEU A 36 4.24 2.04 9.61
N ASN A 37 4.33 1.93 10.93
CA ASN A 37 5.03 2.86 11.82
C ASN A 37 4.78 4.35 11.54
N PHE A 38 3.55 4.68 11.14
CA PHE A 38 3.11 6.05 10.78
C PHE A 38 3.80 6.69 9.56
N THR A 39 4.68 5.98 8.85
CA THR A 39 5.49 6.58 7.78
C THR A 39 5.51 5.80 6.48
N VAL A 40 5.26 4.48 6.52
CA VAL A 40 5.41 3.63 5.34
C VAL A 40 4.00 3.28 4.82
N PRO A 41 3.49 3.99 3.79
CA PRO A 41 2.18 3.72 3.24
C PRO A 41 2.21 2.53 2.28
N VAL A 42 1.28 1.61 2.44
CA VAL A 42 1.00 0.51 1.51
C VAL A 42 -0.44 0.65 1.06
N ALA A 43 -0.65 0.91 -0.23
CA ALA A 43 -1.98 0.96 -0.82
C ALA A 43 -2.40 -0.44 -1.27
N PHE A 44 -3.62 -0.85 -0.89
CA PHE A 44 -4.30 -2.02 -1.43
C PHE A 44 -5.34 -1.52 -2.41
N VAL A 45 -5.12 -1.83 -3.68
CA VAL A 45 -5.88 -1.29 -4.80
C VAL A 45 -6.49 -2.47 -5.57
N PRO A 46 -7.81 -2.48 -5.82
CA PRO A 46 -8.43 -3.47 -6.70
C PRO A 46 -7.76 -3.53 -8.07
N GLU A 47 -8.09 -4.53 -8.87
CA GLU A 47 -7.44 -4.75 -10.18
C GLU A 47 -7.38 -3.46 -11.01
N ILE A 48 -6.17 -3.14 -11.46
CA ILE A 48 -5.86 -2.03 -12.35
C ILE A 48 -5.73 -2.63 -13.75
N ALA A 49 -6.50 -2.13 -14.71
CA ALA A 49 -6.58 -2.72 -16.04
C ALA A 49 -5.25 -2.63 -16.81
N SER A 50 -4.45 -1.61 -16.53
CA SER A 50 -3.11 -1.43 -17.08
C SER A 50 -2.05 -1.78 -16.05
N ALA A 51 -1.14 -2.69 -16.41
CA ALA A 51 0.06 -2.92 -15.61
C ALA A 51 1.08 -1.77 -15.82
N PRO A 52 1.99 -1.52 -14.86
CA PRO A 52 3.15 -0.66 -15.04
C PRO A 52 4.03 -1.08 -16.24
N PRO A 53 4.88 -0.19 -16.76
CA PRO A 53 5.11 1.18 -16.27
C PRO A 53 4.00 2.14 -16.73
N TRP A 54 3.43 2.86 -15.76
CA TRP A 54 2.51 3.96 -16.03
C TRP A 54 3.32 5.22 -16.36
N THR A 55 3.53 5.43 -17.65
CA THR A 55 4.22 6.61 -18.20
C THR A 55 3.23 7.70 -18.59
N ASP A 56 3.66 8.96 -18.68
CA ASP A 56 2.82 10.09 -19.12
C ASP A 56 2.05 9.81 -20.42
N ALA A 57 2.65 9.06 -21.35
CA ALA A 57 2.04 8.69 -22.62
C ALA A 57 0.91 7.65 -22.49
N SER A 58 0.88 6.91 -21.38
CA SER A 58 -0.11 5.87 -21.08
C SER A 58 -1.16 6.29 -20.07
N LEU A 59 -0.97 7.43 -19.39
CA LEU A 59 -1.90 7.94 -18.40
C LEU A 59 -3.12 8.59 -19.10
N PRO A 60 -4.34 8.38 -18.58
CA PRO A 60 -5.50 9.15 -19.01
C PRO A 60 -5.26 10.66 -18.82
N PRO A 61 -5.83 11.50 -19.70
CA PRO A 61 -5.82 12.95 -19.47
C PRO A 61 -6.63 13.28 -18.21
N ASP A 62 -6.11 14.23 -17.41
CA ASP A 62 -6.73 14.76 -16.19
C ASP A 62 -6.98 13.70 -15.10
N LEU A 63 -5.97 13.51 -14.23
CA LEU A 63 -6.02 12.65 -13.06
C LEU A 63 -6.13 13.45 -11.74
N VAL A 64 -6.55 14.72 -11.80
CA VAL A 64 -6.64 15.56 -10.59
C VAL A 64 -7.82 15.15 -9.71
N GLU A 65 -8.97 14.86 -10.32
CA GLU A 65 -10.17 14.39 -9.62
C GLU A 65 -10.75 13.18 -10.38
N PRO A 66 -10.73 11.96 -9.80
CA PRO A 66 -11.20 10.79 -10.52
C PRO A 66 -12.72 10.82 -10.70
N ALA A 67 -13.15 10.78 -11.95
CA ALA A 67 -14.56 10.62 -12.30
C ALA A 67 -15.01 9.15 -12.31
N THR A 68 -14.07 8.21 -12.32
CA THR A 68 -14.32 6.77 -12.42
C THR A 68 -13.51 5.98 -11.40
N ALA A 69 -13.99 4.79 -11.03
CA ALA A 69 -13.26 3.89 -10.14
C ALA A 69 -11.88 3.49 -10.71
N GLU A 70 -11.78 3.34 -12.03
CA GLU A 70 -10.51 2.99 -12.67
C GLU A 70 -9.49 4.14 -12.58
N GLN A 71 -9.92 5.38 -12.77
CA GLN A 71 -9.07 6.54 -12.54
C GLN A 71 -8.63 6.63 -11.08
N ALA A 72 -9.55 6.39 -10.12
CA ALA A 72 -9.23 6.44 -8.70
C ALA A 72 -8.17 5.38 -8.32
N ARG A 73 -8.29 4.15 -8.83
CA ARG A 73 -7.28 3.09 -8.65
C ARG A 73 -5.93 3.47 -9.21
N LEU A 74 -5.90 4.03 -10.42
CA LEU A 74 -4.66 4.46 -11.05
C LEU A 74 -4.00 5.59 -10.26
N ILE A 75 -4.77 6.59 -9.81
CA ILE A 75 -4.28 7.68 -8.96
C ILE A 75 -3.71 7.14 -7.64
N GLU A 76 -4.41 6.21 -6.99
CA GLU A 76 -3.93 5.60 -5.74
C GLU A 76 -2.60 4.85 -5.98
N ALA A 77 -2.49 4.12 -7.08
CA ALA A 77 -1.27 3.40 -7.43
C ALA A 77 -0.10 4.32 -7.80
N LEU A 78 -0.37 5.50 -8.39
CA LEU A 78 0.63 6.51 -8.70
C LEU A 78 1.04 7.36 -7.48
N THR A 79 0.24 7.39 -6.42
CA THR A 79 0.49 8.22 -5.24
C THR A 79 1.11 7.45 -4.07
N ALA A 80 1.02 6.12 -4.07
CA ALA A 80 1.61 5.25 -3.06
C ALA A 80 3.08 4.89 -3.35
N ASP A 81 3.85 4.58 -2.29
CA ASP A 81 5.21 4.04 -2.43
C ASP A 81 5.21 2.51 -2.65
N TYR A 82 4.18 1.84 -2.14
CA TYR A 82 3.96 0.40 -2.27
C TYR A 82 2.50 0.16 -2.62
N VAL A 83 2.27 -0.63 -3.67
CA VAL A 83 0.93 -0.98 -4.15
C VAL A 83 0.77 -2.49 -4.08
N VAL A 84 -0.36 -2.95 -3.57
CA VAL A 84 -0.78 -4.35 -3.61
C VAL A 84 -2.02 -4.41 -4.50
N THR A 85 -1.94 -5.16 -5.60
CA THR A 85 -3.04 -5.24 -6.56
C THR A 85 -3.17 -6.66 -7.12
N PRO A 86 -4.38 -7.14 -7.39
CA PRO A 86 -4.55 -8.46 -7.98
C PRO A 86 -4.14 -8.44 -9.46
N ASN A 87 -3.34 -9.43 -9.85
CA ASN A 87 -3.04 -9.73 -11.24
C ASN A 87 -2.75 -11.22 -11.36
N GLY A 88 -3.65 -12.00 -11.98
CA GLY A 88 -3.53 -13.45 -12.02
C GLY A 88 -2.26 -13.97 -12.72
N ALA A 89 -1.73 -13.24 -13.70
CA ALA A 89 -0.54 -13.64 -14.45
C ALA A 89 0.76 -13.33 -13.70
N LEU A 90 0.76 -12.28 -12.87
CA LEU A 90 1.93 -11.82 -12.12
C LEU A 90 1.85 -12.17 -10.63
N ALA A 91 0.78 -12.81 -10.16
CA ALA A 91 0.58 -13.14 -8.75
C ALA A 91 1.81 -13.81 -8.12
N GLY A 92 2.23 -13.28 -6.98
CA GLY A 92 3.41 -13.73 -6.26
C GLY A 92 4.72 -13.07 -6.71
N THR A 93 4.72 -12.18 -7.70
CA THR A 93 5.88 -11.35 -8.06
C THR A 93 5.77 -9.94 -7.50
N GLU A 94 6.85 -9.17 -7.64
CA GLU A 94 6.89 -7.74 -7.39
C GLU A 94 7.70 -7.06 -8.49
N GLU A 95 7.34 -5.84 -8.86
CA GLU A 95 8.08 -5.06 -9.85
C GLU A 95 8.25 -3.60 -9.43
N PRO A 96 9.44 -3.02 -9.64
CA PRO A 96 9.65 -1.61 -9.40
C PRO A 96 9.17 -0.81 -10.61
N PHE A 97 8.64 0.37 -10.37
CA PHE A 97 8.49 1.39 -11.38
C PHE A 97 8.87 2.76 -10.83
N LEU A 98 9.15 3.68 -11.75
CA LEU A 98 9.41 5.08 -11.45
C LEU A 98 8.12 5.84 -11.74
N ARG A 99 7.50 6.40 -10.69
CA ARG A 99 6.29 7.22 -10.85
C ARG A 99 6.69 8.64 -11.27
N PRO A 100 6.07 9.19 -12.32
CA PRO A 100 6.28 10.58 -12.70
C PRO A 100 5.90 11.54 -11.56
N THR A 101 6.56 12.70 -11.47
CA THR A 101 6.14 13.79 -10.58
C THR A 101 5.67 15.00 -11.37
N ASP A 102 4.57 15.61 -10.94
CA ASP A 102 3.93 16.73 -11.66
C ASP A 102 4.80 18.01 -11.70
N ASP A 103 5.77 18.13 -10.79
CA ASP A 103 6.63 19.31 -10.65
C ASP A 103 7.91 19.27 -11.48
N GLY A 104 8.10 18.21 -12.30
CA GLY A 104 9.34 17.98 -13.04
C GLY A 104 10.52 17.61 -12.15
N GLY A 105 10.25 17.20 -10.91
CA GLY A 105 11.20 16.55 -10.01
C GLY A 105 11.63 15.18 -10.51
N PRO A 106 12.58 14.53 -9.81
CA PRO A 106 12.97 13.16 -10.14
C PRO A 106 11.80 12.20 -9.87
N ASP A 107 11.56 11.28 -10.81
CA ASP A 107 10.60 10.20 -10.60
C ASP A 107 10.85 9.48 -9.28
N LEU A 108 9.76 9.13 -8.59
CA LEU A 108 9.86 8.49 -7.30
C LEU A 108 9.83 6.96 -7.45
N PRO A 109 10.68 6.23 -6.71
CA PRO A 109 10.66 4.77 -6.73
C PRO A 109 9.39 4.24 -6.07
N THR A 110 8.67 3.37 -6.78
CA THR A 110 7.46 2.69 -6.31
C THR A 110 7.56 1.19 -6.60
N VAL A 111 6.90 0.35 -5.80
CA VAL A 111 6.86 -1.10 -6.02
C VAL A 111 5.43 -1.59 -6.06
N VAL A 112 5.11 -2.42 -7.06
CA VAL A 112 3.84 -3.14 -7.13
C VAL A 112 4.05 -4.60 -6.71
N PHE A 113 3.25 -5.06 -5.76
CA PHE A 113 3.17 -6.43 -5.30
C PHE A 113 1.91 -7.07 -5.87
N TYR A 114 2.09 -8.13 -6.65
CA TYR A 114 0.99 -8.79 -7.31
C TYR A 114 0.47 -9.97 -6.48
N VAL A 115 -0.85 -10.04 -6.37
CA VAL A 115 -1.56 -11.11 -5.67
C VAL A 115 -2.62 -11.71 -6.59
N THR A 116 -3.19 -12.85 -6.23
CA THR A 116 -4.38 -13.36 -6.90
C THR A 116 -5.61 -12.55 -6.49
N GLY A 117 -6.66 -12.53 -7.32
CA GLY A 117 -7.95 -11.92 -6.94
C GLY A 117 -8.54 -12.53 -5.67
N ALA A 118 -8.34 -13.84 -5.45
CA ALA A 118 -8.79 -14.52 -4.24
C ALA A 118 -8.03 -14.11 -2.99
N GLU A 119 -6.70 -13.91 -3.08
CA GLU A 119 -5.90 -13.34 -1.98
C GLU A 119 -6.32 -11.91 -1.69
N PHE A 120 -6.47 -11.08 -2.73
CA PHE A 120 -6.90 -9.69 -2.55
C PHE A 120 -8.26 -9.59 -1.86
N ALA A 121 -9.24 -10.43 -2.24
CA ALA A 121 -10.55 -10.45 -1.59
C ALA A 121 -10.44 -10.74 -0.08
N ARG A 122 -9.64 -11.75 0.31
CA ARG A 122 -9.40 -12.05 1.74
C ARG A 122 -8.68 -10.91 2.46
N TYR A 123 -7.71 -10.29 1.79
CA TYR A 123 -7.02 -9.13 2.36
C TYR A 123 -7.96 -7.93 2.53
N ALA A 124 -8.84 -7.68 1.56
CA ALA A 124 -9.84 -6.62 1.66
C ALA A 124 -10.80 -6.87 2.85
N ASP A 125 -11.30 -8.09 3.02
CA ASP A 125 -12.15 -8.46 4.16
C ASP A 125 -11.43 -8.27 5.51
N ASP A 126 -10.14 -8.62 5.59
CA ASP A 126 -9.30 -8.35 6.77
C ASP A 126 -9.10 -6.86 7.00
N LEU A 127 -8.84 -6.09 5.95
CA LEU A 127 -8.60 -4.64 6.03
C LEU A 127 -9.85 -3.87 6.43
N ASP A 128 -11.03 -4.30 5.97
CA ASP A 128 -12.32 -3.77 6.42
C ASP A 128 -12.49 -3.95 7.93
N GLN A 129 -12.21 -5.15 8.46
CA GLN A 129 -12.26 -5.41 9.89
C GLN A 129 -11.20 -4.58 10.64
N LEU A 130 -9.96 -4.57 10.16
CA LEU A 130 -8.87 -3.83 10.77
C LEU A 130 -9.10 -2.31 10.76
N SER A 131 -9.82 -1.77 9.77
CA SER A 131 -10.14 -0.34 9.74
C SER A 131 -11.01 0.11 10.92
N GLU A 132 -11.80 -0.80 11.50
CA GLU A 132 -12.61 -0.50 12.70
C GLU A 132 -11.77 -0.48 13.98
N VAL A 133 -10.69 -1.27 14.04
CA VAL A 133 -9.88 -1.46 15.26
C VAL A 133 -8.60 -0.64 15.23
N ALA A 134 -8.08 -0.37 14.03
CA ALA A 134 -6.81 0.28 13.77
C ALA A 134 -6.93 1.47 12.79
N GLY A 135 -8.12 2.04 12.61
CA GLY A 135 -8.35 3.17 11.69
C GLY A 135 -8.15 4.57 12.28
N ASP A 136 -8.21 4.70 13.61
CA ASP A 136 -8.07 5.98 14.29
C ASP A 136 -6.76 6.71 13.93
N LEU A 137 -6.81 8.05 13.97
CA LEU A 137 -5.67 8.93 13.68
C LEU A 137 -4.41 8.58 14.48
N HIS A 138 -4.63 8.06 15.69
CA HIS A 138 -3.59 7.58 16.59
C HIS A 138 -3.74 6.10 16.90
N SER A 139 -4.13 5.27 15.93
CA SER A 139 -4.12 3.81 16.13
C SER A 139 -2.79 3.36 16.73
N PHE A 140 -2.86 2.78 17.93
CA PHE A 140 -1.72 2.24 18.65
C PHE A 140 -1.62 0.72 18.49
N ALA A 141 -2.36 0.14 17.54
CA ALA A 141 -2.30 -1.29 17.26
C ALA A 141 -0.89 -1.66 16.78
N ARG A 142 -0.26 -2.62 17.46
CA ARG A 142 1.07 -3.12 17.10
C ARG A 142 0.94 -4.27 16.14
N ILE A 143 1.85 -4.40 15.18
CA ILE A 143 1.80 -5.46 14.18
C ILE A 143 1.77 -6.87 14.81
N ALA A 144 2.44 -7.07 15.96
CA ALA A 144 2.44 -8.35 16.65
C ALA A 144 1.04 -8.75 17.18
N ASP A 145 0.19 -7.77 17.48
CA ASP A 145 -1.16 -7.97 18.02
C ASP A 145 -2.22 -8.19 16.92
N LEU A 146 -1.82 -8.10 15.64
CA LEU A 146 -2.72 -8.20 14.49
C LEU A 146 -2.40 -9.43 13.59
N ARG A 147 -1.57 -10.35 14.08
CA ARG A 147 -1.01 -11.45 13.28
C ARG A 147 -2.03 -12.52 12.89
N GLU A 148 -3.20 -12.54 13.53
CA GLU A 148 -4.32 -13.38 13.13
C GLU A 148 -4.89 -13.00 11.76
N HIS A 149 -4.66 -11.77 11.29
CA HIS A 149 -5.11 -11.30 9.98
C HIS A 149 -4.12 -11.73 8.88
N GLU A 150 -4.65 -12.36 7.83
CA GLU A 150 -3.89 -12.87 6.69
C GLU A 150 -3.13 -11.73 6.00
N VAL A 151 -3.73 -10.55 5.89
CA VAL A 151 -3.09 -9.35 5.29
C VAL A 151 -1.85 -8.89 6.06
N ILE A 152 -1.86 -8.98 7.39
CA ILE A 152 -0.71 -8.62 8.23
C ILE A 152 0.42 -9.63 8.03
N ALA A 153 0.05 -10.92 8.00
CA ALA A 153 1.02 -11.97 7.75
C ALA A 153 1.59 -11.90 6.33
N PHE A 154 0.85 -11.39 5.34
CA PHE A 154 1.35 -11.07 4.00
C PHE A 154 2.35 -9.90 4.06
N ILE A 155 2.02 -8.79 4.72
CA ILE A 155 2.91 -7.63 4.90
C ILE A 155 4.24 -8.06 5.54
N GLU A 156 4.22 -8.82 6.63
CA GLU A 156 5.43 -9.30 7.31
C GLU A 156 6.28 -10.24 6.43
N ARG A 157 5.66 -10.99 5.51
CA ARG A 157 6.35 -12.01 4.69
C ARG A 157 6.81 -11.51 3.33
N ARG A 158 6.15 -10.50 2.76
CA ARG A 158 6.35 -10.06 1.37
C ARG A 158 6.84 -8.61 1.29
N ILE A 159 6.18 -7.68 1.97
CA ILE A 159 6.49 -6.26 1.84
C ILE A 159 7.68 -5.87 2.70
N VAL A 160 7.61 -6.14 4.01
CA VAL A 160 8.66 -5.74 4.97
C VAL A 160 10.05 -6.31 4.63
N PRO A 161 10.19 -7.59 4.20
CA PRO A 161 11.49 -8.14 3.82
C PRO A 161 11.88 -7.87 2.36
N SER A 162 11.05 -7.19 1.57
CA SER A 162 11.35 -6.93 0.16
C SER A 162 12.68 -6.17 0.02
N PRO A 163 13.58 -6.59 -0.88
CA PRO A 163 14.80 -5.84 -1.17
C PRO A 163 14.53 -4.49 -1.85
N MET A 164 13.29 -4.26 -2.31
CA MET A 164 12.86 -3.02 -2.97
C MET A 164 12.28 -2.00 -1.97
N LEU A 165 12.25 -2.32 -0.67
CA LEU A 165 11.87 -1.35 0.34
C LEU A 165 12.89 -0.19 0.38
N LEU A 166 12.39 1.05 0.45
CA LEU A 166 13.26 2.22 0.43
C LEU A 166 14.11 2.24 1.71
N PRO A 167 15.40 2.63 1.64
CA PRO A 167 16.27 2.63 2.81
C PRO A 167 15.70 3.41 4.00
N ILE A 168 15.02 4.53 3.75
CA ILE A 168 14.38 5.35 4.79
C ILE A 168 13.20 4.63 5.46
N HIS A 169 12.42 3.87 4.70
CA HIS A 169 11.33 3.05 5.23
C HIS A 169 11.88 1.88 6.05
N LEU A 170 12.93 1.22 5.58
CA LEU A 170 13.58 0.15 6.32
C LEU A 170 14.12 0.63 7.68
N GLN A 171 14.77 1.81 7.71
CA GLN A 171 15.23 2.43 8.96
C GLN A 171 14.08 2.77 9.90
N THR A 172 12.93 3.15 9.36
CA THR A 172 11.76 3.49 10.19
C THR A 172 11.11 2.23 10.78
N LEU A 173 11.05 1.13 10.04
CA LEU A 173 10.51 -0.13 10.55
C LEU A 173 11.49 -0.80 11.52
N TYR A 174 12.79 -0.71 11.26
CA TYR A 174 13.86 -1.25 12.09
C TYR A 174 14.81 -0.13 12.52
N PRO A 175 14.39 0.74 13.46
CA PRO A 175 15.30 1.74 13.99
C PRO A 175 16.47 0.98 14.61
N SER A 176 17.67 1.22 14.09
CA SER A 176 18.90 0.74 14.72
C SER A 176 18.86 1.24 16.15
N ASP A 177 18.83 0.34 17.14
CA ASP A 177 18.93 0.73 18.55
C ASP A 177 20.13 1.68 18.66
N GLY A 178 19.85 2.97 18.90
CA GLY A 178 20.84 4.01 19.08
C GLY A 178 21.62 3.73 20.35
N ARG A 179 22.63 2.87 20.25
CA ARG A 179 23.76 2.80 21.18
C ARG A 179 25.00 3.17 20.40
N SER A 180 25.19 4.49 20.25
CA SER A 180 26.51 5.11 20.17
C SER A 180 26.96 5.46 21.58
#